data_AF-A0A139R7J0-F1
#
_entry.id   AF-A0A139R7J0-F1
#
_cell.length_a   1.000
_cell.length_b   1.000
_cell.length_c   1.000
_cell.angle_alpha   90.00
_cell.angle_beta   90.00
_cell.angle_gamma   90.00
#
_symmetry.space_group_name_H-M   'P 1'
#
loop_
_entity.id
_entity.type
_entity.pdbx_description
1 polymer ?
#
loop_
_entity_poly.entity_id
_entity_poly.type
_entity_poly.pdbx_seq_one_letter_code
_entity_poly.pdbx_strand_id
1 'polypeptide(L)'
;MTHFASRDAMNIDGLGPKIVGQLLSRNMISQVSDLYRLTFEQLLTLDKFGETSANNLLRAIENSKQNSVERLLFGLGIRNVGAKAAKTIAAKFVTLDAIAHASADDIAELPGMGLIIGHSIAQYFDTEHAQELVADFEQLGVNTRYTQAVEIATDTVFSDKKVVLTGKLALFSRSEATAWLESQGATVSGSVSKKTDLLIAGADAGSKLTKAQELGIEIWSEAQLRDSMDNNN
;
A
#
# COMPACT_ATOMS: atom_id res chain seq x y z
N MET A 1 3.96 5.64 -16.09
CA MET A 1 3.91 4.20 -16.40
C MET A 1 4.74 3.34 -15.46
N THR A 2 6.08 3.35 -15.53
CA THR A 2 6.91 2.48 -14.68
C THR A 2 6.69 2.71 -13.18
N HIS A 3 6.52 3.97 -12.78
CA HIS A 3 6.16 4.33 -11.40
C HIS A 3 4.80 3.76 -10.98
N PHE A 4 3.79 3.90 -11.84
CA PHE A 4 2.44 3.38 -11.62
C PHE A 4 2.43 1.86 -11.37
N ALA A 5 3.23 1.10 -12.13
CA ALA A 5 3.36 -0.35 -11.97
C ALA A 5 4.24 -0.80 -10.81
N SER A 6 4.96 0.11 -10.15
CA SER A 6 5.91 -0.24 -9.10
C SER A 6 5.23 -0.94 -7.91
N ARG A 7 6.03 -1.68 -7.13
CA ARG A 7 5.58 -2.46 -5.99
C ARG A 7 4.85 -1.63 -4.93
N ASP A 8 5.21 -0.37 -4.76
CA ASP A 8 4.61 0.50 -3.75
C ASP A 8 3.38 1.27 -4.29
N ALA A 9 3.17 1.25 -5.62
CA ALA A 9 2.01 1.80 -6.32
C ALA A 9 1.03 0.69 -6.72
N MET A 10 0.66 0.52 -7.98
CA MET A 10 -0.35 -0.48 -8.37
C MET A 10 0.17 -1.92 -8.43
N ASN A 11 1.46 -2.16 -8.16
CA ASN A 11 2.07 -3.50 -8.06
C ASN A 11 1.69 -4.42 -9.23
N ILE A 12 1.99 -3.97 -10.45
CA ILE A 12 1.68 -4.71 -11.67
C ILE A 12 2.94 -5.50 -12.08
N ASP A 13 3.03 -6.72 -11.55
CA ASP A 13 4.12 -7.63 -11.86
C ASP A 13 4.18 -7.92 -13.37
N GLY A 14 5.40 -7.92 -13.91
CA GLY A 14 5.64 -8.12 -15.34
C GLY A 14 5.60 -6.84 -16.19
N LEU A 15 5.11 -5.71 -15.66
CA LEU A 15 5.11 -4.42 -16.36
C LEU A 15 6.42 -3.62 -16.11
N GLY A 16 7.55 -4.20 -16.49
CA GLY A 16 8.87 -3.55 -16.36
C GLY A 16 9.15 -2.48 -17.44
N PRO A 17 10.23 -1.68 -17.29
CA PRO A 17 10.56 -0.57 -18.20
C PRO A 17 10.64 -0.98 -19.68
N LYS A 18 11.13 -2.19 -19.95
CA LYS A 18 11.23 -2.72 -21.32
C LYS A 18 9.85 -2.99 -21.95
N ILE A 19 8.90 -3.51 -21.18
CA ILE A 19 7.55 -3.79 -21.67
C ILE A 19 6.79 -2.47 -21.87
N VAL A 20 6.88 -1.56 -20.88
CA VAL A 20 6.35 -0.20 -20.98
C VAL A 20 6.86 0.51 -22.24
N GLY A 21 8.17 0.45 -22.52
CA GLY A 21 8.75 1.05 -23.71
C GLY A 21 8.18 0.49 -25.02
N GLN A 22 7.95 -0.82 -25.09
CA GLN A 22 7.35 -1.45 -26.27
C GLN A 22 5.89 -1.02 -26.47
N LEU A 23 5.08 -1.03 -25.39
CA LEU A 23 3.68 -0.63 -25.44
C LEU A 23 3.53 0.82 -25.91
N LEU A 24 4.38 1.73 -25.42
CA LEU A 24 4.43 3.13 -25.87
C LEU A 24 4.87 3.24 -27.34
N SER A 25 5.95 2.55 -27.74
CA SER A 25 6.46 2.64 -29.13
C SER A 25 5.46 2.12 -30.18
N ARG A 26 4.53 1.26 -29.77
CA ARG A 26 3.50 0.67 -30.61
C ARG A 26 2.15 1.40 -30.48
N ASN A 27 2.10 2.53 -29.77
CA ASN A 27 0.90 3.31 -29.48
C ASN A 27 -0.24 2.48 -28.87
N MET A 28 0.11 1.44 -28.10
CA MET A 28 -0.86 0.58 -27.43
C MET A 28 -1.35 1.20 -26.12
N ILE A 29 -0.50 2.03 -25.51
CA ILE A 29 -0.82 2.84 -24.34
C ILE A 29 -0.26 4.24 -24.54
N SER A 30 -0.93 5.21 -23.94
CA SER A 30 -0.55 6.63 -23.87
C SER A 30 -0.70 7.15 -22.43
N GLN A 31 -1.69 6.63 -21.71
CA GLN A 31 -2.00 6.96 -20.32
C GLN A 31 -2.16 5.71 -19.45
N VAL A 32 -2.19 5.89 -18.14
CA VAL A 32 -2.17 4.76 -17.19
C VAL A 32 -3.47 3.94 -17.24
N SER A 33 -4.61 4.54 -17.58
CA SER A 33 -5.88 3.83 -17.71
C SER A 33 -5.89 2.85 -18.90
N ASP A 34 -5.11 3.12 -19.97
CA ASP A 34 -5.00 2.24 -21.14
C ASP A 34 -4.49 0.84 -20.78
N LEU A 35 -3.73 0.71 -19.69
CA LEU A 35 -3.25 -0.58 -19.20
C LEU A 35 -4.40 -1.55 -18.95
N TYR A 36 -5.54 -1.05 -18.45
CA TYR A 36 -6.72 -1.85 -18.14
C TYR A 36 -7.56 -2.21 -19.38
N ARG A 37 -7.16 -1.74 -20.57
CA ARG A 37 -7.80 -2.02 -21.86
C ARG A 37 -6.96 -2.97 -22.73
N LEU A 38 -5.76 -3.35 -22.27
CA LEU A 38 -4.86 -4.24 -23.02
C LEU A 38 -5.47 -5.63 -23.21
N THR A 39 -5.32 -6.16 -24.42
CA THR A 39 -5.79 -7.52 -24.76
C THR A 39 -4.65 -8.52 -24.84
N PHE A 40 -4.99 -9.80 -24.78
CA PHE A 40 -4.02 -10.88 -24.91
C PHE A 40 -3.32 -10.88 -26.27
N GLU A 41 -4.09 -10.69 -27.35
CA GLU A 41 -3.60 -10.65 -28.73
C GLU A 41 -2.62 -9.51 -28.94
N GLN A 42 -2.94 -8.34 -28.36
CA GLN A 42 -2.06 -7.18 -28.34
C GLN A 42 -0.72 -7.51 -27.68
N LEU A 43 -0.74 -8.13 -26.51
CA LEU A 43 0.47 -8.49 -25.76
C LEU A 43 1.34 -9.53 -26.49
N LEU A 44 0.74 -10.46 -27.25
CA LEU A 44 1.49 -11.45 -28.04
C LEU A 44 2.29 -10.83 -29.19
N THR A 45 1.98 -9.60 -29.60
CA THR A 45 2.77 -8.91 -30.62
C THR A 45 4.12 -8.44 -30.08
N LEU A 46 4.32 -8.39 -28.76
CA LEU A 46 5.51 -7.83 -28.11
C LEU A 46 6.73 -8.76 -28.25
N ASP A 47 7.90 -8.16 -28.35
CA ASP A 47 9.16 -8.89 -28.53
C ASP A 47 9.52 -9.66 -27.25
N LYS A 48 9.79 -10.96 -27.42
CA LYS A 48 10.13 -11.90 -26.34
C LYS A 48 9.03 -11.98 -25.27
N PHE A 49 7.77 -11.87 -25.68
CA PHE A 49 6.61 -11.97 -24.80
C PHE A 49 5.75 -13.16 -25.23
N GLY A 50 5.77 -14.22 -24.41
CA GLY A 50 5.01 -15.45 -24.68
C GLY A 50 3.65 -15.47 -23.99
N GLU A 51 2.81 -16.44 -24.35
CA GLU A 51 1.45 -16.63 -23.82
C GLU A 51 1.38 -16.62 -22.28
N THR A 52 2.31 -17.32 -21.62
CA THR A 52 2.37 -17.34 -20.15
C THR A 52 2.62 -15.95 -19.57
N SER A 53 3.52 -15.17 -20.16
CA SER A 53 3.83 -13.81 -19.72
C SER A 53 2.65 -12.86 -19.95
N ALA A 54 1.96 -13.01 -21.08
CA ALA A 54 0.76 -12.23 -21.38
C ALA A 54 -0.36 -12.50 -20.38
N ASN A 55 -0.67 -13.77 -20.10
CA ASN A 55 -1.67 -14.14 -19.10
C ASN A 55 -1.29 -13.65 -17.70
N ASN A 56 -0.02 -13.77 -17.31
CA ASN A 56 0.45 -13.27 -16.02
C ASN A 56 0.31 -11.75 -15.89
N LEU A 57 0.65 -11.00 -16.94
CA LEU A 57 0.51 -9.54 -16.94
C LEU A 57 -0.96 -9.11 -16.89
N LEU A 58 -1.84 -9.71 -17.69
CA LEU A 58 -3.27 -9.39 -17.65
C LEU A 58 -3.87 -9.68 -16.27
N ARG A 59 -3.50 -10.82 -15.65
CA ARG A 59 -3.91 -11.12 -14.28
C ARG A 59 -3.37 -10.10 -13.27
N ALA A 60 -2.12 -9.66 -13.41
CA ALA A 60 -1.55 -8.65 -12.54
C ALA A 60 -2.26 -7.30 -12.68
N ILE A 61 -2.60 -6.89 -13.92
CA ILE A 61 -3.39 -5.69 -14.20
C ILE A 61 -4.79 -5.81 -13.58
N GLU A 62 -5.49 -6.92 -13.78
CA GLU A 62 -6.83 -7.12 -13.23
C GLU A 62 -6.81 -7.13 -11.70
N ASN A 63 -5.88 -7.85 -11.08
CA ASN A 63 -5.71 -7.86 -9.62
C ASN A 63 -5.42 -6.47 -9.07
N SER A 64 -4.66 -5.64 -9.80
CA SER A 64 -4.34 -4.29 -9.36
C SER A 64 -5.56 -3.39 -9.21
N LYS A 65 -6.68 -3.70 -9.89
CA LYS A 65 -7.94 -2.96 -9.73
C LYS A 65 -8.46 -3.00 -8.31
N GLN A 66 -8.11 -4.00 -7.51
CA GLN A 66 -8.56 -4.13 -6.12
C GLN A 66 -7.69 -3.37 -5.12
N ASN A 67 -6.58 -2.78 -5.58
CA ASN A 67 -5.70 -2.02 -4.69
C ASN A 67 -6.43 -0.81 -4.10
N SER A 68 -6.06 -0.47 -2.86
CA SER A 68 -6.58 0.70 -2.17
C SER A 68 -6.14 2.01 -2.83
N VAL A 69 -6.97 3.06 -2.74
CA VAL A 69 -6.80 4.32 -3.48
C VAL A 69 -5.48 5.06 -3.18
N GLU A 70 -4.85 4.87 -2.03
CA GLU A 70 -3.54 5.49 -1.75
C GLU A 70 -2.45 4.99 -2.69
N ARG A 71 -2.56 3.75 -3.14
CA ARG A 71 -1.61 3.13 -4.09
C ARG A 71 -1.84 3.67 -5.49
N LEU A 72 -3.10 3.87 -5.85
CA LEU A 72 -3.50 4.54 -7.09
C LEU A 72 -2.98 5.98 -7.10
N LEU A 73 -3.28 6.76 -6.06
CA LEU A 73 -2.85 8.16 -5.92
C LEU A 73 -1.33 8.29 -5.97
N PHE A 74 -0.59 7.43 -5.26
CA PHE A 74 0.86 7.41 -5.34
C PHE A 74 1.36 7.06 -6.75
N GLY A 75 0.70 6.11 -7.42
CA GLY A 75 1.02 5.67 -8.78
C GLY A 75 0.84 6.75 -9.85
N LEU A 76 -0.05 7.72 -9.65
CA LEU A 76 -0.24 8.86 -10.54
C LEU A 76 1.00 9.75 -10.64
N GLY A 77 1.91 9.68 -9.66
CA GLY A 77 3.18 10.40 -9.70
C GLY A 77 3.04 11.90 -9.54
N ILE A 78 2.03 12.36 -8.77
CA ILE A 78 1.81 13.76 -8.47
C ILE A 78 3.06 14.32 -7.77
N ARG A 79 3.54 15.48 -8.24
CA ARG A 79 4.75 16.11 -7.71
C ARG A 79 4.63 16.33 -6.20
N ASN A 80 5.70 16.06 -5.46
CA ASN A 80 5.76 16.18 -4.00
C ASN A 80 4.86 15.19 -3.20
N VAL A 81 4.09 14.33 -3.87
CA VAL A 81 3.22 13.35 -3.22
C VAL A 81 3.89 11.97 -3.19
N GLY A 82 4.51 11.65 -2.05
CA GLY A 82 5.05 10.31 -1.79
C GLY A 82 4.01 9.34 -1.24
N ALA A 83 4.35 8.05 -1.12
CA ALA A 83 3.45 6.99 -0.64
C ALA A 83 2.83 7.30 0.74
N LYS A 84 3.61 7.88 1.66
CA LYS A 84 3.12 8.28 2.98
C LYS A 84 2.07 9.40 2.88
N ALA A 85 2.33 10.40 2.06
CA ALA A 85 1.38 11.50 1.82
C ALA A 85 0.09 10.96 1.21
N ALA A 86 0.21 10.15 0.16
CA ALA A 86 -0.93 9.52 -0.50
C ALA A 86 -1.79 8.71 0.49
N LYS A 87 -1.16 7.96 1.40
CA LYS A 87 -1.87 7.23 2.46
C LYS A 87 -2.62 8.15 3.42
N THR A 88 -1.98 9.21 3.92
CA THR A 88 -2.62 10.16 4.84
C THR A 88 -3.80 10.87 4.20
N ILE A 89 -3.67 11.25 2.92
CA ILE A 89 -4.73 11.89 2.14
C ILE A 89 -5.89 10.91 1.90
N ALA A 90 -5.59 9.71 1.41
CA ALA A 90 -6.59 8.67 1.17
C ALA A 90 -7.37 8.30 2.44
N ALA A 91 -6.71 8.24 3.59
CA ALA A 91 -7.36 7.98 4.87
C ALA A 91 -8.36 9.07 5.28
N LYS A 92 -8.09 10.34 4.93
CA LYS A 92 -8.98 11.46 5.24
C LYS A 92 -10.16 11.54 4.27
N PHE A 93 -9.88 11.48 2.98
CA PHE A 93 -10.87 11.78 1.94
C PHE A 93 -11.59 10.54 1.40
N VAL A 94 -11.07 9.34 1.67
CA VAL A 94 -11.69 8.04 1.42
C VAL A 94 -11.86 7.66 -0.07
N THR A 95 -12.15 8.58 -0.97
CA THR A 95 -12.33 8.28 -2.40
C THR A 95 -11.46 9.17 -3.28
N LEU A 96 -11.12 8.69 -4.48
CA LEU A 96 -10.35 9.47 -5.45
C LEU A 96 -11.11 10.74 -5.85
N ASP A 97 -12.42 10.64 -6.01
CA ASP A 97 -13.29 11.79 -6.30
C ASP A 97 -13.23 12.86 -5.19
N ALA A 98 -13.30 12.45 -3.93
CA ALA A 98 -13.18 13.39 -2.80
C ALA A 98 -11.78 14.02 -2.71
N ILE A 99 -10.73 13.27 -3.07
CA ILE A 99 -9.36 13.79 -3.16
C ILE A 99 -9.25 14.80 -4.30
N ALA A 100 -9.88 14.52 -5.45
CA ALA A 100 -9.85 15.39 -6.63
C ALA A 100 -10.55 16.73 -6.38
N HIS A 101 -11.57 16.75 -5.53
CA HIS A 101 -12.33 17.96 -5.18
C HIS A 101 -11.86 18.64 -3.88
N ALA A 102 -10.85 18.09 -3.19
CA ALA A 102 -10.34 18.66 -1.95
C ALA A 102 -9.60 19.99 -2.21
N SER A 103 -9.82 20.98 -1.33
CA SER A 103 -9.08 22.24 -1.43
C SER A 103 -7.62 22.07 -1.02
N ALA A 104 -6.75 22.94 -1.55
CA ALA A 104 -5.34 22.95 -1.17
C ALA A 104 -5.15 23.19 0.34
N ASP A 105 -6.01 23.99 0.96
CA ASP A 105 -6.00 24.28 2.39
C ASP A 105 -6.38 23.05 3.22
N ASP A 106 -7.45 22.33 2.85
CA ASP A 106 -7.88 21.10 3.54
C ASP A 106 -6.78 20.03 3.54
N ILE A 107 -6.06 19.90 2.42
CA ILE A 107 -4.93 18.98 2.31
C ILE A 107 -3.75 19.48 3.14
N ALA A 108 -3.49 20.80 3.17
CA ALA A 108 -2.37 21.38 3.87
C ALA A 108 -2.47 21.23 5.40
N GLU A 109 -3.68 21.21 5.94
CA GLU A 109 -3.95 20.96 7.36
C GLU A 109 -3.59 19.54 7.81
N LEU A 110 -3.45 18.59 6.89
CA LEU A 110 -3.05 17.23 7.23
C LEU A 110 -1.60 17.16 7.75
N PRO A 111 -1.33 16.31 8.75
CA PRO A 111 -0.01 16.21 9.36
C PRO A 111 1.11 15.94 8.34
N GLY A 112 2.02 16.90 8.20
CA GLY A 112 3.19 16.79 7.33
C GLY A 112 2.94 17.04 5.84
N MET A 113 1.78 17.60 5.45
CA MET A 113 1.49 17.98 4.07
C MET A 113 1.92 19.42 3.77
N GLY A 114 1.31 20.39 4.45
CA GLY A 114 1.49 21.81 4.17
C GLY A 114 1.03 22.23 2.76
N LEU A 115 1.08 23.53 2.49
CA LEU A 115 0.53 24.12 1.26
C LEU A 115 1.22 23.66 -0.03
N ILE A 116 2.50 23.26 0.01
CA ILE A 116 3.20 22.80 -1.19
C ILE A 116 2.56 21.51 -1.72
N ILE A 117 2.25 20.56 -0.83
CA ILE A 117 1.59 19.31 -1.21
C ILE A 117 0.12 19.58 -1.57
N GLY A 118 -0.58 20.41 -0.78
CA GLY A 118 -1.97 20.80 -1.08
C GLY A 118 -2.13 21.38 -2.49
N HIS A 119 -1.31 22.37 -2.86
CA HIS A 119 -1.33 22.94 -4.21
C HIS A 119 -0.94 21.93 -5.29
N SER A 120 0.03 21.04 -5.03
CA SER A 120 0.45 20.04 -6.04
C SER A 120 -0.70 19.09 -6.41
N ILE A 121 -1.54 18.73 -5.44
CA ILE A 121 -2.70 17.86 -5.66
C ILE A 121 -3.83 18.62 -6.33
N ALA A 122 -4.22 19.77 -5.78
CA ALA A 122 -5.28 20.58 -6.36
C ALA A 122 -4.98 20.94 -7.82
N GLN A 123 -3.75 21.39 -8.11
CA GLN A 123 -3.33 21.71 -9.47
C GLN A 123 -3.34 20.50 -10.40
N TYR A 124 -3.02 19.30 -9.91
CA TYR A 124 -3.06 18.09 -10.74
C TYR A 124 -4.50 17.75 -11.15
N PHE A 125 -5.44 17.75 -10.20
CA PHE A 125 -6.84 17.39 -10.45
C PHE A 125 -7.65 18.49 -11.16
N ASP A 126 -7.14 19.72 -11.19
CA ASP A 126 -7.69 20.81 -12.01
C ASP A 126 -7.40 20.63 -13.53
N THR A 127 -6.55 19.68 -13.90
CA THR A 127 -6.29 19.39 -15.32
C THR A 127 -7.37 18.51 -15.94
N GLU A 128 -7.74 18.80 -17.19
CA GLU A 128 -8.68 18.00 -17.99
C GLU A 128 -8.24 16.53 -18.05
N HIS A 129 -6.94 16.29 -18.25
CA HIS A 129 -6.38 14.94 -18.28
C HIS A 129 -6.60 14.16 -16.97
N ALA A 130 -6.48 14.80 -15.81
CA ALA A 130 -6.72 14.12 -14.53
C ALA A 130 -8.21 13.81 -14.34
N GLN A 131 -9.10 14.72 -14.76
CA GLN A 131 -10.55 14.51 -14.69
C GLN A 131 -10.99 13.35 -15.59
N GLU A 132 -10.44 13.27 -16.80
CA GLU A 132 -10.64 12.13 -17.71
C GLU A 132 -10.14 10.82 -17.09
N LEU A 133 -8.94 10.83 -16.50
CA LEU A 133 -8.39 9.64 -15.84
C LEU A 133 -9.24 9.13 -14.69
N VAL A 134 -9.77 10.03 -13.85
CA VAL A 134 -10.67 9.67 -12.75
C VAL A 134 -11.93 8.97 -13.28
N ALA A 135 -12.57 9.55 -14.30
CA ALA A 135 -13.75 8.95 -14.93
C ALA A 135 -13.44 7.60 -15.61
N ASP A 136 -12.29 7.50 -16.26
CA ASP A 136 -11.81 6.26 -16.88
C ASP A 136 -11.66 5.14 -15.85
N PHE A 137 -11.01 5.42 -14.72
CA PHE A 137 -10.78 4.42 -13.67
C PHE A 137 -12.09 3.85 -13.13
N GLU A 138 -13.10 4.69 -12.91
CA GLU A 138 -14.43 4.24 -12.50
C GLU A 138 -15.09 3.34 -13.55
N GLN A 139 -15.05 3.74 -14.82
CA GLN A 139 -15.61 2.93 -15.92
C GLN A 139 -14.88 1.59 -16.09
N LEU A 140 -13.58 1.56 -15.83
CA LEU A 140 -12.73 0.37 -15.93
C LEU A 140 -12.82 -0.55 -14.70
N GLY A 141 -13.59 -0.16 -13.68
CA GLY A 141 -13.78 -0.92 -12.44
C GLY A 141 -12.54 -0.93 -11.55
N VAL A 142 -11.67 0.07 -11.68
CA VAL A 142 -10.55 0.27 -10.74
C VAL A 142 -11.12 0.78 -9.43
N ASN A 143 -10.72 0.19 -8.31
CA ASN A 143 -11.11 0.65 -6.99
C ASN A 143 -10.55 2.07 -6.75
N THR A 144 -11.45 3.04 -6.68
CA THR A 144 -11.16 4.44 -6.35
C THR A 144 -11.39 4.74 -4.88
N ARG A 145 -11.60 3.72 -4.03
CA ARG A 145 -11.85 3.88 -2.60
C ARG A 145 -10.67 3.43 -1.75
N TYR A 146 -10.49 4.08 -0.63
CA TYR A 146 -9.57 3.67 0.41
C TYR A 146 -10.15 2.42 1.07
N THR A 147 -9.50 1.28 0.83
CA THR A 147 -9.89 -0.01 1.40
C THR A 147 -9.11 -0.33 2.66
N GLN A 148 -8.12 0.50 3.03
CA GLN A 148 -7.60 0.54 4.39
C GLN A 148 -8.57 1.29 5.32
N ALA A 149 -9.71 0.68 5.60
CA ALA A 149 -10.01 0.57 7.01
C ALA A 149 -8.85 -0.25 7.59
N VAL A 150 -8.10 0.30 8.55
CA VAL A 150 -7.75 -0.59 9.65
C VAL A 150 -9.14 -0.94 10.18
N GLU A 151 -9.70 -2.08 9.77
CA GLU A 151 -10.50 -2.83 10.71
C GLU A 151 -9.49 -3.18 11.79
N ILE A 152 -9.24 -2.21 12.68
CA ILE A 152 -8.90 -2.55 14.04
C ILE A 152 -10.12 -3.36 14.38
N ALA A 153 -10.00 -4.69 14.38
CA ALA A 153 -11.04 -5.48 14.98
C ALA A 153 -11.12 -4.91 16.40
N THR A 154 -12.20 -4.17 16.69
CA THR A 154 -12.32 -3.26 17.84
C THR A 154 -12.48 -4.02 19.16
N ASP A 155 -12.06 -5.28 19.15
CA ASP A 155 -12.16 -6.24 20.25
C ASP A 155 -11.08 -7.34 20.10
N THR A 156 -9.88 -6.97 19.64
CA THR A 156 -8.73 -7.90 19.63
C THR A 156 -7.90 -7.73 20.89
N VAL A 157 -7.16 -8.79 21.24
CA VAL A 157 -6.15 -8.76 22.32
C VAL A 157 -5.05 -7.72 22.06
N PHE A 158 -4.94 -7.15 20.85
CA PHE A 158 -3.89 -6.22 20.44
C PHE A 158 -4.33 -4.76 20.27
N SER A 159 -5.62 -4.48 20.38
CA SER A 159 -6.15 -3.12 20.25
C SER A 159 -5.48 -2.19 21.26
N ASP A 160 -4.96 -1.05 20.77
CA ASP A 160 -4.22 -0.02 21.52
C ASP A 160 -2.94 -0.49 22.23
N LYS A 161 -2.48 -1.73 22.00
CA LYS A 161 -1.25 -2.24 22.61
C LYS A 161 -0.02 -1.82 21.84
N LYS A 162 1.05 -1.51 22.58
CA LYS A 162 2.38 -1.27 22.02
C LYS A 162 3.20 -2.56 22.01
N VAL A 163 3.47 -3.08 20.82
CA VAL A 163 4.16 -4.36 20.61
C VAL A 163 5.60 -4.12 20.12
N VAL A 164 6.54 -4.93 20.58
CA VAL A 164 7.94 -4.93 20.08
C VAL A 164 8.28 -6.29 19.50
N LEU A 165 8.83 -6.32 18.29
CA LEU A 165 9.36 -7.54 17.67
C LEU A 165 10.88 -7.61 17.90
N THR A 166 11.39 -8.71 18.43
CA THR A 166 12.83 -8.94 18.62
C THR A 166 13.26 -10.34 18.20
N GLY A 167 14.56 -10.51 17.94
CA GLY A 167 15.11 -11.78 17.44
C GLY A 167 14.94 -11.98 15.93
N LYS A 168 15.39 -13.13 15.46
CA LYS A 168 15.18 -13.66 14.11
C LYS A 168 13.86 -14.42 14.09
N LEU A 169 12.90 -13.90 13.33
CA LEU A 169 11.60 -14.54 13.14
C LEU A 169 11.74 -15.60 12.02
N ALA A 170 11.38 -16.84 12.32
CA ALA A 170 11.43 -17.97 11.41
C ALA A 170 10.07 -18.26 10.77
N LEU A 171 8.96 -17.97 11.46
CA LEU A 171 7.61 -18.30 10.98
C LEU A 171 7.01 -17.26 10.04
N PHE A 172 7.50 -16.02 10.06
CA PHE A 172 7.05 -14.90 9.22
C PHE A 172 8.16 -13.86 9.10
N SER A 173 8.13 -13.07 8.02
CA SER A 173 8.99 -11.90 7.91
C SER A 173 8.57 -10.82 8.91
N ARG A 174 9.53 -9.99 9.35
CA ARG A 174 9.24 -8.88 10.26
C ARG A 174 8.22 -7.90 9.66
N SER A 175 8.23 -7.70 8.34
CA SER A 175 7.24 -6.88 7.63
C SER A 175 5.83 -7.46 7.69
N GLU A 176 5.67 -8.77 7.49
CA GLU A 176 4.36 -9.44 7.57
C GLU A 176 3.80 -9.39 8.98
N ALA A 177 4.62 -9.70 9.99
CA ALA A 177 4.22 -9.62 11.39
C ALA A 177 3.85 -8.19 11.80
N THR A 178 4.58 -7.19 11.32
CA THR A 178 4.27 -5.77 11.58
C THR A 178 2.93 -5.39 10.96
N ALA A 179 2.72 -5.72 9.69
CA ALA A 179 1.48 -5.40 8.98
C ALA A 179 0.26 -6.07 9.62
N TRP A 180 0.38 -7.32 10.08
CA TRP A 180 -0.69 -8.00 10.79
C TRP A 180 -0.96 -7.39 12.18
N LEU A 181 0.07 -7.12 12.98
CA LEU A 181 -0.12 -6.49 14.29
C LEU A 181 -0.77 -5.10 14.16
N GLU A 182 -0.33 -4.31 13.19
CA GLU A 182 -0.94 -3.01 12.87
C GLU A 182 -2.38 -3.17 12.38
N SER A 183 -2.71 -4.23 11.63
CA SER A 183 -4.09 -4.51 11.23
C SER A 183 -4.97 -4.89 12.43
N GLN A 184 -4.42 -5.53 13.47
CA GLN A 184 -5.13 -5.81 14.72
C GLN A 184 -5.24 -4.60 15.67
N GLY A 185 -4.75 -3.41 15.28
CA GLY A 185 -4.79 -2.19 16.10
C GLY A 185 -3.63 -2.01 17.09
N ALA A 186 -2.57 -2.82 16.99
CA ALA A 186 -1.37 -2.61 17.78
C ALA A 186 -0.43 -1.57 17.15
N THR A 187 0.31 -0.84 18.01
CA THR A 187 1.42 0.01 17.59
C THR A 187 2.74 -0.76 17.71
N VAL A 188 3.37 -1.08 16.58
CA VAL A 188 4.68 -1.76 16.59
C VAL A 188 5.82 -0.77 16.77
N SER A 189 6.72 -1.04 17.72
CA SER A 189 7.88 -0.19 18.00
C SER A 189 9.19 -0.99 18.06
N GLY A 190 10.30 -0.33 17.74
CA GLY A 190 11.63 -0.96 17.73
C GLY A 190 12.33 -1.02 19.09
N SER A 191 11.74 -0.46 20.15
CA SER A 191 12.39 -0.28 21.45
C SER A 191 11.50 -0.74 22.59
N VAL A 192 12.07 -1.54 23.51
CA VAL A 192 11.39 -1.94 24.75
C VAL A 192 11.44 -0.80 25.76
N SER A 193 10.27 -0.41 26.26
CA SER A 193 10.07 0.68 27.23
C SER A 193 9.01 0.28 28.26
N LYS A 194 8.86 1.04 29.35
CA LYS A 194 7.75 0.82 30.32
C LYS A 194 6.34 0.98 29.72
N LYS A 195 6.23 1.57 28.52
CA LYS A 195 4.97 1.72 27.78
C LYS A 195 4.76 0.59 26.77
N THR A 196 5.63 -0.42 26.75
CA THR A 196 5.51 -1.58 25.87
C THR A 196 4.64 -2.60 26.59
N ASP A 197 3.56 -3.01 25.95
CA ASP A 197 2.60 -3.95 26.53
C ASP A 197 2.97 -5.40 26.24
N LEU A 198 3.57 -5.65 25.07
CA LEU A 198 3.90 -7.00 24.61
C LEU A 198 5.23 -7.04 23.83
N LEU A 199 6.04 -8.07 24.09
CA LEU A 199 7.23 -8.41 23.30
C LEU A 199 7.02 -9.74 22.58
N ILE A 200 7.18 -9.78 21.27
CA ILE A 200 7.29 -11.03 20.51
C ILE A 200 8.77 -11.36 20.33
N ALA A 201 9.18 -12.51 20.86
CA ALA A 201 10.55 -12.97 20.84
C ALA A 201 10.74 -14.15 19.88
N GLY A 202 11.54 -13.92 18.83
CA GLY A 202 12.10 -14.98 17.99
C GLY A 202 13.45 -15.48 18.49
N ALA A 203 14.11 -16.31 17.69
CA ALA A 203 15.45 -16.81 18.01
C ALA A 203 16.45 -15.66 18.22
N ASP A 204 17.41 -15.82 19.14
CA ASP A 204 18.44 -14.80 19.44
C ASP A 204 17.86 -13.43 19.87
N ALA A 205 16.73 -13.39 20.59
CA ALA A 205 16.05 -12.16 21.01
C ALA A 205 16.91 -11.16 21.82
N GLY A 206 18.00 -11.64 22.45
CA GLY A 206 19.08 -10.82 23.00
C GLY A 206 18.66 -9.84 24.08
N SER A 207 19.30 -8.67 24.12
CA SER A 207 19.16 -7.67 25.18
C SER A 207 17.75 -7.07 25.33
N LYS A 208 16.90 -7.15 24.30
CA LYS A 208 15.50 -6.70 24.38
C LYS A 208 14.63 -7.66 25.18
N LEU A 209 14.92 -8.97 25.13
CA LEU A 209 14.24 -9.98 25.92
C LEU A 209 14.50 -9.76 27.41
N THR A 210 15.77 -9.62 27.79
CA THR A 210 16.18 -9.36 29.17
C THR A 210 15.53 -8.09 29.71
N LYS A 211 15.53 -7.02 28.92
CA LYS A 211 14.89 -5.75 29.31
C LYS A 211 13.37 -5.87 29.48
N ALA A 212 12.70 -6.70 28.68
CA ALA A 212 11.27 -6.93 28.85
C ALA A 212 10.96 -7.71 30.12
N GLN A 213 11.78 -8.73 30.45
CA GLN A 213 11.67 -9.50 31.68
C GLN A 213 11.88 -8.61 32.93
N GLU A 214 12.88 -7.75 32.92
CA GLU A 214 13.16 -6.80 34.01
C GLU A 214 12.02 -5.80 34.24
N LEU A 215 11.34 -5.40 33.17
CA LEU A 215 10.23 -4.46 33.22
C LEU A 215 8.87 -5.15 33.47
N GLY A 216 8.83 -6.48 33.58
CA GLY A 216 7.61 -7.25 33.78
C GLY A 216 6.64 -7.19 32.60
N ILE A 217 7.18 -6.99 31.38
CA ILE A 217 6.39 -6.91 30.15
C ILE A 217 6.01 -8.32 29.70
N GLU A 218 4.80 -8.49 29.16
CA GLU A 218 4.35 -9.78 28.63
C GLU A 218 5.20 -10.22 27.42
N ILE A 219 5.56 -11.50 27.36
CA ILE A 219 6.46 -12.03 26.32
C ILE A 219 5.77 -13.21 25.64
N TRP A 220 5.61 -13.11 24.33
CA TRP A 220 5.09 -14.19 23.49
C TRP A 220 6.18 -14.75 22.57
N SER A 221 6.05 -16.03 22.27
CA SER A 221 6.81 -16.72 21.23
C SER A 221 6.20 -16.49 19.84
N GLU A 222 6.96 -16.80 18.79
CA GLU A 222 6.44 -16.79 17.42
C GLU A 222 5.26 -17.75 17.24
N ALA A 223 5.26 -18.90 17.92
CA ALA A 223 4.16 -19.86 17.86
C ALA A 223 2.86 -19.25 18.41
N GLN A 224 2.92 -18.54 19.55
CA GLN A 224 1.74 -17.88 20.12
C GLN A 224 1.20 -16.76 19.21
N LEU A 225 2.10 -16.02 18.54
CA LEU A 225 1.66 -15.03 17.55
C LEU A 225 0.99 -15.72 16.35
N ARG A 226 1.53 -16.84 15.87
CA ARG A 226 0.92 -17.65 14.81
C ARG A 226 -0.47 -18.18 15.20
N ASP A 227 -0.60 -18.75 16.39
CA ASP A 227 -1.89 -19.25 16.88
C ASP A 227 -2.92 -18.12 16.97
N SER A 228 -2.49 -16.91 17.33
CA SER A 228 -3.37 -15.75 17.34
C SER A 228 -3.73 -15.23 15.94
N MET A 229 -2.86 -15.43 14.93
CA MET A 229 -3.17 -15.14 13.53
C MET A 229 -4.23 -16.10 12.99
N ASP A 230 -4.13 -17.38 13.36
CA ASP A 230 -5.00 -18.44 12.84
C ASP A 230 -6.39 -18.45 13.52
N ASN A 231 -6.49 -18.01 14.78
CA ASN A 231 -7.76 -17.93 15.52
C ASN A 231 -8.60 -16.66 15.25
N ASN A 232 -8.02 -15.63 14.63
CA ASN A 232 -8.72 -14.37 14.28
C ASN A 232 -9.19 -14.33 12.80
N ASN A 233 -9.27 -15.48 12.15
CA ASN A 233 -9.66 -15.66 10.74
C ASN A 233 -10.92 -16.54 10.64
#